data_AF-A0A0H5Q9C3-F1
#
_entry.id   AF-A0A0H5Q9C3-F1
#
_cell.length_a   1.000
_cell.length_b   1.000
_cell.length_c   1.000
_cell.angle_alpha   90.00
_cell.angle_beta   90.00
_cell.angle_gamma   90.00
#
_symmetry.space_group_name_H-M   'P 1'
#
loop_
_entity.id
_entity.type
_entity.pdbx_description
1 polymer ?
#
loop_
_entity_poly.entity_id
_entity_poly.type
_entity_poly.pdbx_seq_one_letter_code
_entity_poly.pdbx_strand_id
1 'polypeptide(L)' 'MISEKQQLKLRELHADGHSVKDIAETLQISQPTVRAYLKDKNRGVVKKENLEQDYLSKQIRMLLKIATSKEVITVNSFII' A
#
# COMPACT_ATOMS: atom_id res chain seq x y z
N MET A 1 -2.05 16.34 -14.13
CA MET A 1 -2.46 15.59 -12.92
C MET A 1 -1.32 14.68 -12.51
N ILE A 2 -1.08 14.45 -11.21
CA ILE A 2 0.01 13.56 -10.74
C ILE A 2 -0.48 12.11 -10.68
N SER A 3 0.44 11.15 -10.86
CA SER A 3 0.12 9.72 -10.86
C SER A 3 -0.36 9.21 -9.50
N GLU A 4 -1.13 8.11 -9.47
CA GLU A 4 -1.59 7.49 -8.21
C GLU A 4 -0.42 7.11 -7.29
N LYS A 5 0.69 6.64 -7.85
CA LYS A 5 1.92 6.34 -7.11
C LYS A 5 2.49 7.58 -6.41
N GLN A 6 2.50 8.73 -7.09
CA GLN A 6 2.93 10.00 -6.50
C GLN A 6 1.95 10.49 -5.44
N GLN A 7 0.65 10.26 -5.60
CA GLN A 7 -0.36 10.62 -4.60
C GLN A 7 -0.21 9.79 -3.32
N LEU A 8 0.06 8.48 -3.45
CA LEU A 8 0.33 7.61 -2.31
C LEU A 8 1.60 8.06 -1.57
N LYS A 9 2.69 8.29 -2.31
CA LYS A 9 3.96 8.74 -1.74
C LYS A 9 3.85 10.11 -1.06
N LEU A 10 3.08 11.04 -1.63
CA LEU A 10 2.78 12.34 -1.03
C LEU A 10 2.12 12.19 0.35
N ARG A 11 1.18 11.23 0.49
CA ARG A 11 0.48 10.97 1.75
C ARG A 11 1.37 10.34 2.81
N GLU A 12 2.20 9.39 2.42
CA GLU A 12 3.22 8.80 3.29
C GLU A 12 4.13 9.89 3.84
N LEU A 13 4.74 10.70 2.97
CA LEU A 13 5.66 11.76 3.39
C LEU A 13 4.99 12.80 4.30
N HIS A 14 3.73 13.15 4.03
CA HIS A 14 2.99 14.06 4.90
C HIS A 14 2.61 13.42 6.25
N ALA A 15 2.32 12.11 6.29
CA ALA A 15 2.08 11.38 7.53
C ALA A 15 3.35 11.24 8.38
N ASP A 16 4.51 11.13 7.72
CA ASP A 16 5.84 11.12 8.34
C ASP A 16 6.30 12.52 8.82
N GLY A 17 5.49 13.57 8.60
CA GLY A 17 5.73 14.92 9.09
C GLY A 17 6.60 15.81 8.19
N HIS A 18 6.90 15.39 6.96
CA HIS A 18 7.63 16.23 6.02
C HIS A 18 6.87 17.50 5.65
N SER A 19 7.60 18.60 5.45
CA SER A 19 6.98 19.85 5.04
C SER A 19 6.52 19.80 3.59
N VAL A 20 5.56 20.66 3.24
CA VAL A 20 5.08 20.83 1.85
C VAL A 20 6.22 21.12 0.88
N LYS A 21 7.26 21.83 1.34
CA LYS A 21 8.44 22.14 0.54
C LYS A 21 9.26 20.88 0.26
N ASP A 22 9.53 20.08 1.29
CA ASP A 22 10.33 18.85 1.16
C ASP A 22 9.61 17.82 0.29
N ILE A 23 8.29 17.72 0.42
CA ILE A 23 7.45 16.84 -0.42
C ILE A 23 7.49 17.28 -1.89
N ALA A 24 7.41 18.59 -2.14
CA ALA A 24 7.47 19.16 -3.48
C ALA A 24 8.81 18.85 -4.16
N GLU A 25 9.92 19.02 -3.42
CA GLU A 25 11.26 18.72 -3.91
C GLU A 25 11.46 17.21 -4.15
N THR A 26 11.01 16.37 -3.21
CA THR A 26 11.12 14.91 -3.28
C THR A 26 10.35 14.32 -4.47
N LEU A 27 9.14 14.82 -4.72
CA LEU A 27 8.26 14.32 -5.78
C LEU A 27 8.42 15.08 -7.09
N GLN A 28 9.27 16.11 -7.12
CA GLN A 28 9.49 17.01 -8.25
C GLN A 28 8.18 17.63 -8.78
N ILE A 29 7.34 18.10 -7.87
CA ILE A 29 6.06 18.74 -8.18
C ILE A 29 5.95 20.09 -7.48
N SER A 30 5.08 20.96 -7.98
CA SER A 30 4.95 22.30 -7.40
C SER A 30 4.34 22.27 -5.99
N GLN A 31 4.78 23.15 -5.09
CA GLN A 31 4.17 23.30 -3.76
C GLN A 31 2.65 23.59 -3.82
N PRO A 32 2.14 24.42 -4.75
CA PRO A 32 0.69 24.57 -4.93
C PRO A 32 -0.02 23.25 -5.24
N THR A 33 0.58 22.38 -6.06
CA THR A 33 0.04 21.04 -6.34
C THR A 33 -0.01 20.20 -5.08
N VAL A 34 1.05 20.20 -4.27
CA VAL A 34 1.07 19.48 -2.97
C VAL A 34 -0.06 19.99 -2.06
N ARG A 35 -0.18 21.31 -1.89
CA ARG A 35 -1.24 21.92 -1.07
C ARG A 35 -2.63 21.57 -1.57
N ALA A 36 -2.85 21.57 -2.89
CA ALA A 36 -4.13 21.20 -3.49
C ALA A 36 -4.50 19.73 -3.18
N TYR A 37 -3.53 18.82 -3.25
CA TYR A 37 -3.73 17.40 -2.92
C TYR A 37 -3.91 17.13 -1.43
N LEU A 38 -3.31 17.94 -0.56
CA LEU A 38 -3.51 17.85 0.90
C LEU A 38 -4.82 18.47 1.36
N LYS A 39 -5.27 19.56 0.72
CA LYS A 39 -6.51 20.27 1.06
C LYS A 39 -7.75 19.46 0.69
N ASP A 40 -7.66 18.70 -0.40
CA ASP A 40 -8.79 17.99 -0.94
C ASP A 40 -8.91 16.58 -0.34
N LYS A 41 -9.76 16.47 0.69
CA LYS A 41 -10.06 15.20 1.38
C LYS A 41 -10.58 14.12 0.42
N ASN A 42 -11.10 14.51 -0.75
CA ASN A 42 -11.74 13.62 -1.73
C ASN A 42 -10.89 13.33 -2.97
N ARG A 43 -9.89 14.16 -3.33
CA ARG A 43 -9.03 13.95 -4.53
C ARG A 43 -7.86 12.98 -4.38
N GLY A 44 -7.74 12.31 -3.24
CA GLY A 44 -6.81 11.18 -3.08
C GLY A 44 -7.46 9.97 -2.42
N VAL A 45 -8.79 9.87 -2.47
CA VAL A 45 -9.47 8.65 -2.03
C VAL A 45 -9.25 7.60 -3.13
N VAL A 46 -8.08 6.96 -3.13
CA VAL A 46 -8.13 5.50 -3.26
C VAL A 46 -8.99 5.09 -2.07
N LYS A 47 -10.19 4.56 -2.34
CA LYS A 47 -11.08 4.06 -1.30
C LYS A 47 -10.24 3.24 -0.31
N LYS A 48 -10.18 3.72 0.94
CA LYS A 48 -9.28 3.26 2.01
C LYS A 48 -9.63 1.85 2.52
N GLU A 49 -10.53 1.14 1.85
CA GLU A 49 -11.15 -0.05 2.41
C GLU A 49 -10.27 -1.29 2.33
N ASN A 50 -9.14 -1.30 1.58
CA ASN A 50 -8.43 -2.57 1.36
C ASN A 50 -6.90 -2.58 1.33
N LEU A 51 -6.11 -1.54 1.59
CA LEU A 51 -4.63 -1.69 1.41
C LEU A 51 -3.92 -2.52 2.49
N GLU A 52 -4.21 -2.32 3.78
CA GLU A 52 -3.66 -3.18 4.84
C GLU A 52 -4.31 -4.56 4.88
N GLN A 53 -5.62 -4.63 4.61
CA GLN A 53 -6.33 -5.89 4.40
C GLN A 53 -5.77 -6.66 3.19
N ASP A 54 -5.40 -5.97 2.12
CA ASP A 54 -4.78 -6.56 0.92
C ASP A 54 -3.37 -7.07 1.23
N TYR A 55 -2.58 -6.30 1.99
CA TYR A 55 -1.25 -6.74 2.40
C TYR A 55 -1.30 -7.98 3.32
N LEU A 56 -2.13 -7.92 4.37
CA LEU A 56 -2.32 -9.02 5.30
C LEU A 56 -2.98 -10.24 4.62
N SER A 57 -3.98 -10.06 3.76
CA SER A 57 -4.62 -11.16 3.03
C SER A 57 -3.70 -11.82 2.00
N LYS A 58 -2.80 -11.04 1.37
CA LYS A 58 -1.73 -11.59 0.51
C LYS A 58 -0.77 -12.45 1.32
N GLN A 59 -0.32 -11.99 2.49
CA GLN A 59 0.56 -12.78 3.36
C GLN A 59 -0.13 -14.06 3.88
N ILE A 60 -1.39 -13.95 4.34
CA ILE A 60 -2.16 -15.09 4.86
C ILE A 60 -2.41 -16.13 3.76
N ARG A 61 -2.80 -15.72 2.54
CA ARG A 61 -2.93 -16.65 1.40
C ARG A 61 -1.63 -17.36 1.07
N MET A 62 -0.51 -16.65 1.13
CA MET A 62 0.82 -17.22 0.86
C MET A 62 1.17 -18.30 1.88
N LEU A 63 0.93 -18.03 3.17
CA LEU A 63 1.20 -18.98 4.25
C LEU A 63 0.28 -20.20 4.20
N LEU A 64 -1.03 -20.03 3.96
CA LEU A 64 -1.99 -21.13 3.86
C LEU A 64 -1.66 -22.09 2.70
N LYS A 65 -1.26 -21.56 1.54
CA LYS A 65 -0.89 -22.38 0.37
C LYS A 65 0.32 -23.27 0.65
N ILE A 66 1.26 -22.78 1.45
CA ILE A 66 2.44 -23.54 1.88
C ILE A 66 2.01 -24.65 2.86
N ALA A 67 1.14 -24.33 3.82
CA ALA A 67 0.67 -25.29 4.82
C ALA A 67 -0.14 -26.44 4.21
N THR A 68 -1.09 -26.15 3.32
CA THR A 68 -1.90 -27.18 2.64
C THR A 68 -1.06 -28.08 1.73
N SER A 69 -0.02 -27.53 1.10
CA SER A 69 0.91 -28.32 0.30
C SER A 69 1.76 -29.26 1.16
N LYS A 70 2.04 -28.91 2.42
CA LYS A 70 2.79 -29.76 3.34
C LYS A 70 1.92 -30.87 3.93
N GLU A 71 0.69 -30.57 4.33
CA GLU A 71 -0.21 -31.58 4.92
C GLU A 71 -0.60 -32.68 3.93
N VAL A 72 -0.86 -32.36 2.66
CA VAL A 72 -1.19 -33.37 1.62
C VAL A 72 -0.02 -34.34 1.37
N ILE A 73 1.23 -33.89 1.53
CA ILE A 73 2.42 -34.76 1.39
C ILE A 73 2.54 -35.71 2.58
N THR A 74 2.25 -35.24 3.80
CA THR A 74 2.39 -36.06 5.00
C THR A 74 1.35 -37.18 5.07
N VAL A 75 0.11 -36.95 4.62
CA VAL A 75 -0.92 -38.01 4.63
C VAL A 75 -0.68 -39.05 3.53
N ASN A 76 -0.23 -38.63 2.33
CA ASN A 76 0.08 -39.57 1.25
C ASN A 76 1.37 -40.39 1.47
N SER A 77 2.21 -40.00 2.44
CA SER A 77 3.41 -40.75 2.82
C SER A 77 3.19 -41.75 3.95
N PHE A 78 1.99 -41.75 4.56
CA PHE A 78 1.62 -42.66 5.67
C PHE A 78 0.62 -43.76 5.25
N ILE A 79 0.17 -43.76 4.00
CA ILE A 79 -0.69 -44.81 3.41
C ILE A 79 0.05 -45.44 2.23
N ILE A 80 1.23 -46.02 2.48
CA ILE A 80 1.85 -47.05 1.63
C ILE A 80 2.58 -48.04 2.54
#